data_AF-A0A6J1DTJ1-F1
#
_entry.id   AF-A0A6J1DTJ1-F1
#
_cell.length_a   1.000
_cell.length_b   1.000
_cell.length_c   1.000
_cell.angle_alpha   90.00
_cell.angle_beta   90.00
_cell.angle_gamma   90.00
#
_symmetry.space_group_name_H-M   'P 1'
#
loop_
_entity.id
_entity.type
_entity.pdbx_description
1 polymer ?
#
loop_
_entity_poly.entity_id
_entity_poly.type
_entity_poly.pdbx_seq_one_letter_code
_entity_poly.pdbx_strand_id
1 'polypeptide(L)'
;MESANFLQTLIDSVNFLFPWRRWSETVDNQEQGRSIFTFLAGFLVIYLYVRFCRRRVRLPPGPRGVPLLGNLPFLDPELHTYFTELGRKYGPIVKLQLGKKIKPNVSDFFPGLARFDLQGIEKQMRSKLVPRFDNIFDKMINQRLGFAEGEAKRNDFLQFLLEVKDEEDSKTPLTMIQLKALLMDMVIGGTDTSSNTIEFAMAEMMKNPQVLNRAVEEIDAIVGKENIVEESHIHSLPYLKAVMKETLRLHPILPLLVPHCPSETTTISNYTIPKGSRVFINVWAIQRDPNQWENPLAFDPQRFLNGKWDFSGSDFRYFPFGSGRRNCAGIAMAERTFMYLLATLLHSFDWILKEGEEVETKEKFGIVLKKKTPLVAIPTPRLSDPTLYQ
;
A
#
# COMPACT_ATOMS: atom_id res chain seq x y z
N MET A 1 -40.20 -17.00 -45.34
CA MET A 1 -40.59 -17.71 -44.10
C MET A 1 -39.27 -18.00 -43.38
N GLU A 2 -38.87 -17.39 -42.27
CA GLU A 2 -39.58 -16.86 -41.11
C GLU A 2 -38.84 -15.59 -40.61
N SER A 3 -39.51 -14.43 -40.58
CA SER A 3 -39.05 -13.24 -39.83
C SER A 3 -40.11 -12.14 -39.75
N ALA A 4 -41.16 -12.21 -40.59
CA ALA A 4 -42.30 -11.31 -40.53
C ALA A 4 -43.29 -11.61 -39.37
N ASN A 5 -43.18 -12.76 -38.68
CA ASN A 5 -44.13 -13.15 -37.62
C ASN A 5 -43.71 -12.78 -36.20
N PHE A 6 -42.44 -12.49 -35.91
CA PHE A 6 -42.02 -12.17 -34.53
C PHE A 6 -42.40 -10.73 -34.14
N LEU A 7 -42.21 -9.77 -35.05
CA LEU A 7 -42.58 -8.36 -34.81
C LEU A 7 -44.09 -8.19 -34.62
N GLN A 8 -44.89 -8.90 -35.42
CA GLN A 8 -46.34 -8.87 -35.33
C GLN A 8 -46.84 -9.47 -34.01
N THR A 9 -46.26 -10.61 -33.59
CA THR A 9 -46.60 -11.23 -32.30
C THR A 9 -46.22 -10.36 -31.11
N LEU A 10 -45.11 -9.61 -31.19
CA LEU A 10 -44.69 -8.68 -30.14
C LEU A 10 -45.58 -7.43 -30.07
N ILE A 11 -46.00 -6.91 -31.23
CA ILE A 11 -46.97 -5.80 -31.36
C ILE A 11 -48.33 -6.23 -30.81
N ASP A 12 -48.78 -7.44 -31.13
CA ASP A 12 -50.07 -7.98 -30.66
C ASP A 12 -50.04 -8.28 -29.15
N SER A 13 -48.89 -8.70 -28.60
CA SER A 13 -48.70 -8.92 -27.15
C SER A 13 -48.71 -7.61 -26.34
N VAL A 14 -48.11 -6.55 -26.88
CA VAL A 14 -48.11 -5.21 -26.26
C VAL A 14 -49.51 -4.57 -26.35
N ASN A 15 -50.22 -4.78 -27.46
CA ASN A 15 -51.61 -4.31 -27.64
C ASN A 15 -52.64 -5.09 -26.79
N PHE A 16 -52.37 -6.36 -26.45
CA PHE A 16 -53.19 -7.15 -25.53
C PHE A 16 -53.01 -6.72 -24.05
N LEU A 17 -51.78 -6.39 -23.66
CA LEU A 17 -51.46 -5.91 -22.30
C LEU A 17 -51.83 -4.43 -22.07
N PHE A 18 -51.85 -3.61 -23.12
CA PHE A 18 -52.26 -2.22 -23.09
C PHE A 18 -53.15 -1.90 -24.30
N PRO A 19 -54.48 -1.93 -24.18
CA PRO A 19 -55.39 -1.69 -25.30
C PRO A 19 -55.47 -0.20 -25.64
N TRP A 20 -54.46 0.33 -26.34
CA TRP A 20 -54.39 1.73 -26.78
C TRP A 20 -55.58 2.14 -27.66
N ARG A 21 -56.14 1.20 -28.43
CA ARG A 21 -57.30 1.44 -29.31
C ARG A 21 -58.59 1.76 -28.58
N ARG A 22 -58.74 1.33 -27.31
CA ARG A 22 -59.92 1.64 -26.48
C ARG A 22 -59.76 2.95 -25.69
N TRP A 23 -58.54 3.49 -25.64
CA TRP A 23 -58.20 4.73 -24.96
C TRP A 23 -58.21 5.94 -25.90
N SER A 24 -58.00 5.74 -27.21
CA SER A 24 -58.02 6.83 -28.20
C SER A 24 -59.42 7.23 -28.69
N GLU A 25 -60.44 6.41 -28.48
CA GLU A 25 -61.82 6.70 -28.93
C GLU A 25 -62.64 7.49 -27.90
N THR A 26 -62.15 7.67 -26.67
CA THR A 26 -62.88 8.29 -25.55
C THR A 26 -62.23 9.55 -24.99
N VAL A 27 -61.09 9.98 -25.54
CA VAL A 27 -60.32 11.13 -25.03
C VAL A 27 -60.12 12.14 -26.15
N ASP A 28 -60.61 13.36 -25.92
CA ASP A 28 -60.51 14.49 -26.85
C ASP A 28 -59.03 14.76 -27.21
N ASN A 29 -58.75 15.05 -28.48
CA ASN A 29 -57.39 15.35 -28.98
C ASN A 29 -56.73 16.48 -28.17
N GLN A 30 -57.54 17.38 -27.62
CA GLN A 30 -57.11 18.46 -26.73
C GLN A 30 -56.66 17.97 -25.35
N GLU A 31 -57.26 16.90 -24.80
CA GLU A 31 -56.86 16.29 -23.54
C GLU A 31 -55.60 15.43 -23.67
N GLN A 32 -55.42 14.76 -24.81
CA GLN A 32 -54.21 14.00 -25.11
C GLN A 32 -52.98 14.94 -25.24
N GLY A 33 -53.13 16.05 -25.96
CA GLY A 33 -52.10 17.07 -26.08
C GLY A 33 -51.76 17.74 -24.75
N ARG A 34 -52.76 17.99 -23.90
CA ARG A 34 -52.56 18.51 -22.54
C ARG A 34 -51.81 17.52 -21.64
N SER A 35 -52.15 16.23 -21.70
CA SER A 35 -51.46 15.20 -20.92
C SER A 35 -49.99 15.04 -21.33
N ILE A 36 -49.70 15.01 -22.64
CA ILE A 36 -48.31 14.92 -23.12
C ILE A 36 -47.52 16.17 -22.68
N PHE A 37 -48.12 17.35 -22.78
CA PHE A 37 -47.49 18.59 -22.36
C PHE A 37 -47.22 18.63 -20.85
N THR A 38 -48.14 18.16 -20.00
CA THR A 38 -47.93 18.10 -18.55
C THR A 38 -46.86 17.07 -18.17
N PHE A 39 -46.77 15.93 -18.86
CA PHE A 39 -45.67 14.97 -18.67
C PHE A 39 -44.31 15.54 -19.09
N LEU A 40 -44.22 16.21 -20.24
CA LEU A 40 -42.98 16.84 -20.70
C LEU A 40 -42.56 18.02 -19.82
N ALA A 41 -43.50 18.85 -19.40
CA ALA A 41 -43.25 19.94 -18.46
C ALA A 41 -42.83 19.41 -17.08
N GLY A 42 -43.49 18.35 -16.60
CA GLY A 42 -43.10 17.65 -15.37
C GLY A 42 -41.71 17.04 -15.46
N PHE A 43 -41.37 16.39 -16.58
CA PHE A 43 -40.03 15.86 -16.82
C PHE A 43 -38.98 16.97 -16.91
N LEU A 44 -39.29 18.10 -17.55
CA LEU A 44 -38.41 19.26 -17.62
C LEU A 44 -38.22 19.89 -16.23
N VAL A 45 -39.27 20.02 -15.42
CA VAL A 45 -39.19 20.54 -14.05
C VAL A 45 -38.39 19.59 -13.19
N ILE A 46 -38.60 18.26 -13.27
CA ILE A 46 -37.79 17.26 -12.58
C ILE A 46 -36.34 17.33 -13.07
N TYR A 47 -36.09 17.45 -14.37
CA TYR A 47 -34.75 17.58 -14.94
C TYR A 47 -34.05 18.85 -14.43
N LEU A 48 -34.73 20.00 -14.46
CA LEU A 48 -34.22 21.28 -13.97
C LEU A 48 -34.05 21.27 -12.46
N TYR A 49 -34.97 20.67 -11.70
CA TYR A 49 -34.89 20.49 -10.25
C TYR A 49 -33.73 19.57 -9.88
N VAL A 50 -33.56 18.41 -10.54
CA VAL A 50 -32.41 17.53 -10.37
C VAL A 50 -31.11 18.24 -10.76
N ARG A 51 -31.13 19.06 -11.82
CA ARG A 51 -29.97 19.87 -12.26
C ARG A 51 -29.66 21.01 -11.28
N PHE A 52 -30.67 21.60 -10.65
CA PHE A 52 -30.57 22.71 -9.68
C PHE A 52 -30.15 22.20 -8.29
N CYS A 53 -30.76 21.11 -7.81
CA CYS A 53 -30.40 20.42 -6.57
C CYS A 53 -29.07 19.67 -6.67
N ARG A 54 -28.60 19.32 -7.88
CA ARG A 54 -27.21 18.92 -8.11
C ARG A 54 -26.31 20.14 -7.90
N ARG A 55 -25.96 20.42 -6.64
CA ARG A 55 -24.71 21.12 -6.33
C ARG A 55 -23.62 20.45 -7.17
N ARG A 56 -22.91 21.24 -8.00
CA ARG A 56 -21.78 20.73 -8.78
C ARG A 56 -20.70 20.29 -7.80
N VAL A 57 -20.74 19.03 -7.41
CA VAL A 57 -19.69 18.39 -6.60
C VAL A 57 -18.41 18.50 -7.41
N ARG A 58 -17.44 19.26 -6.88
CA ARG A 58 -16.12 19.39 -7.51
C ARG A 58 -15.32 18.15 -7.16
N LEU A 59 -15.44 17.11 -7.96
CA LEU A 59 -14.58 15.93 -7.86
C LEU A 59 -13.17 16.28 -8.38
N PRO A 60 -12.11 15.59 -7.91
CA PRO A 60 -10.79 15.77 -8.48
C PRO A 60 -10.77 15.45 -9.98
N PRO A 61 -9.90 16.15 -10.75
CA PRO A 61 -9.70 15.87 -12.16
C PRO A 61 -9.07 14.49 -12.38
N GLY A 62 -9.16 13.97 -13.60
CA GLY A 62 -8.53 12.71 -13.94
C GLY A 62 -8.96 12.17 -15.30
N PRO A 63 -8.31 11.09 -15.78
CA PRO A 63 -8.63 10.48 -17.05
C PRO A 63 -10.05 9.93 -17.07
N ARG A 64 -10.68 9.98 -18.26
CA ARG A 64 -12.00 9.40 -18.50
C ARG A 64 -11.83 7.89 -18.68
N GLY A 65 -12.48 7.12 -17.82
CA GLY A 65 -12.54 5.67 -17.94
C GLY A 65 -13.60 5.21 -18.94
N VAL A 66 -13.47 3.97 -19.40
CA VAL A 66 -14.52 3.32 -20.20
C VAL A 66 -15.70 2.90 -19.31
N PRO A 67 -16.91 2.68 -19.88
CA PRO A 67 -18.05 2.16 -19.12
C PRO A 67 -17.69 0.88 -18.35
N LEU A 68 -18.24 0.72 -17.14
CA LEU A 68 -18.10 -0.42 -16.22
C LEU A 68 -16.68 -0.65 -15.64
N LEU A 69 -15.63 -0.65 -16.46
CA LEU A 69 -14.25 -0.94 -16.05
C LEU A 69 -13.48 0.29 -15.57
N GLY A 70 -13.92 1.49 -15.95
CA GLY A 70 -13.24 2.73 -15.62
C GLY A 70 -11.86 2.81 -16.28
N ASN A 71 -10.84 3.15 -15.51
CA ASN A 71 -9.45 3.29 -15.96
C ASN A 71 -8.63 1.99 -15.82
N LEU A 72 -9.24 0.91 -15.32
CA LEU A 72 -8.54 -0.35 -15.04
C LEU A 72 -7.78 -0.93 -16.25
N PRO A 73 -8.35 -0.95 -17.49
CA PRO A 73 -7.63 -1.50 -18.66
C PRO A 73 -6.40 -0.69 -19.08
N PHE A 74 -6.28 0.55 -18.59
CA PHE A 74 -5.21 1.48 -18.94
C PHE A 74 -4.27 1.76 -17.76
N LEU A 75 -4.39 0.99 -16.67
CA LEU A 75 -3.45 1.10 -15.55
C LEU A 75 -2.11 0.46 -15.93
N ASP A 76 -1.04 1.23 -15.77
CA ASP A 76 0.31 0.72 -15.80
C ASP A 76 0.58 -0.12 -14.54
N PRO A 77 1.25 -1.30 -14.65
CA PRO A 77 1.69 -2.06 -13.49
C PRO A 77 2.57 -1.27 -12.51
N GLU A 78 3.38 -0.32 -12.99
CA GLU A 78 4.23 0.55 -12.18
C GLU A 78 3.42 1.77 -11.68
N LEU A 79 2.49 1.53 -10.76
CA LEU A 79 1.48 2.53 -10.36
C LEU A 79 2.07 3.84 -9.82
N HIS A 80 3.20 3.80 -9.13
CA HIS A 80 3.79 4.97 -8.48
C HIS A 80 4.35 5.99 -9.49
N THR A 81 5.03 5.53 -10.55
CA THR A 81 5.45 6.41 -11.66
C THR A 81 4.26 6.85 -12.50
N TYR A 82 3.33 5.93 -12.81
CA TYR A 82 2.11 6.25 -13.55
C TYR A 82 1.26 7.33 -12.86
N PHE A 83 1.07 7.24 -11.54
CA PHE A 83 0.35 8.26 -10.77
C PHE A 83 1.13 9.58 -10.71
N THR A 84 2.47 9.55 -10.78
CA THR A 84 3.29 10.76 -10.90
C THR A 84 3.01 11.48 -12.23
N GLU A 85 2.98 10.75 -13.35
CA GLU A 85 2.66 11.34 -14.66
C GLU A 85 1.23 11.91 -14.70
N LEU A 86 0.27 11.20 -14.12
CA LEU A 86 -1.08 11.72 -13.96
C LEU A 86 -1.11 13.00 -13.11
N GLY A 87 -0.32 13.04 -12.04
CA GLY A 87 -0.18 14.23 -11.19
C GLY A 87 0.35 15.44 -11.96
N ARG A 88 1.34 15.23 -12.83
CA ARG A 88 1.86 16.29 -13.73
C ARG A 88 0.80 16.80 -14.70
N LYS A 89 -0.09 15.92 -15.19
CA LYS A 89 -1.12 16.27 -16.17
C LYS A 89 -2.39 16.89 -15.56
N TYR A 90 -2.85 16.38 -14.42
CA TYR A 90 -4.14 16.75 -13.83
C TYR A 90 -4.00 17.56 -12.53
N GLY A 91 -2.79 17.73 -12.01
CA GLY A 91 -2.51 18.39 -10.74
C GLY A 91 -2.37 17.41 -9.56
N PRO A 92 -2.15 17.93 -8.34
CA PRO A 92 -1.70 17.14 -7.19
C PRO A 92 -2.73 16.14 -6.65
N ILE A 93 -4.01 16.26 -7.02
CA ILE A 93 -5.07 15.34 -6.61
C ILE A 93 -5.76 14.83 -7.87
N VAL A 94 -5.60 13.53 -8.13
CA VAL A 94 -6.14 12.88 -9.32
C VAL A 94 -7.18 11.84 -8.91
N LYS A 95 -8.32 11.85 -9.59
CA LYS A 95 -9.36 10.84 -9.46
C LYS A 95 -9.18 9.78 -10.54
N LEU A 96 -9.04 8.54 -10.10
CA LEU A 96 -9.20 7.37 -10.96
C LEU A 96 -10.50 6.67 -10.62
N GLN A 97 -11.38 6.57 -11.61
CA GLN A 97 -12.50 5.64 -11.53
C GLN A 97 -11.97 4.27 -11.90
N LEU A 98 -11.91 3.37 -10.94
CA LEU A 98 -11.63 1.96 -11.21
C LEU A 98 -12.95 1.20 -11.14
N GLY A 99 -13.06 0.10 -11.87
CA GLY A 99 -14.12 -0.88 -11.62
C GLY A 99 -14.15 -1.25 -10.13
N LYS A 100 -15.23 -1.85 -9.65
CA LYS A 100 -15.60 -1.85 -8.22
C LYS A 100 -14.53 -2.31 -7.19
N LYS A 101 -13.36 -2.90 -7.54
CA LYS A 101 -12.23 -3.15 -6.59
C LYS A 101 -10.83 -3.21 -7.27
N ILE A 102 -9.77 -2.98 -6.48
CA ILE A 102 -8.34 -2.99 -6.87
C ILE A 102 -7.67 -4.28 -6.39
N LYS A 103 -7.83 -5.32 -7.20
CA LYS A 103 -7.00 -6.50 -7.48
C LYS A 103 -7.90 -7.31 -8.40
N PRO A 104 -7.44 -7.82 -9.55
CA PRO A 104 -8.33 -8.50 -10.45
C PRO A 104 -8.65 -9.87 -9.85
N ASN A 105 -9.71 -9.93 -9.04
CA ASN A 105 -10.52 -11.12 -8.90
C ASN A 105 -11.71 -10.92 -9.83
N VAL A 106 -11.81 -11.69 -10.91
CA VAL A 106 -12.92 -11.62 -11.89
C VAL A 106 -14.27 -11.74 -11.17
N SER A 107 -14.30 -12.56 -10.11
CA SER A 107 -15.42 -12.76 -9.20
C SER A 107 -15.82 -11.51 -8.40
N ASP A 108 -14.91 -10.54 -8.19
CA ASP A 108 -15.22 -9.25 -7.56
C ASP A 108 -15.82 -8.22 -8.53
N PHE A 109 -15.61 -8.36 -9.85
CA PHE A 109 -16.21 -7.47 -10.87
C PHE A 109 -17.64 -7.85 -11.23
N PHE A 110 -17.97 -9.15 -11.12
CA PHE A 110 -19.30 -9.68 -11.41
C PHE A 110 -19.85 -10.34 -10.13
N PRO A 111 -20.65 -9.63 -9.32
CA PRO A 111 -21.17 -10.18 -8.05
C PRO A 111 -21.93 -11.50 -8.19
N GLY A 112 -22.59 -11.74 -9.32
CA GLY A 112 -23.22 -13.04 -9.62
C GLY A 112 -22.23 -14.18 -9.88
N LEU A 113 -20.99 -13.86 -10.26
CA LEU A 113 -19.88 -14.79 -10.43
C LEU A 113 -18.94 -14.85 -9.20
N ALA A 114 -19.23 -14.06 -8.16
CA ALA A 114 -18.45 -14.03 -6.92
C ALA A 114 -18.30 -15.43 -6.32
N ARG A 115 -19.42 -16.18 -6.31
CA ARG A 115 -19.50 -17.54 -5.79
C ARG A 115 -18.59 -18.55 -6.48
N PHE A 116 -18.14 -18.26 -7.71
CA PHE A 116 -17.34 -19.22 -8.49
C PHE A 116 -15.84 -19.08 -8.23
N ASP A 117 -15.38 -17.99 -7.59
CA ASP A 117 -13.97 -17.71 -7.32
C ASP A 117 -13.10 -18.09 -8.54
N LEU A 118 -13.34 -17.46 -9.69
CA LEU A 118 -12.84 -17.92 -11.00
C LEU A 118 -11.31 -17.99 -11.07
N GLN A 119 -10.62 -17.24 -10.21
CA GLN A 119 -9.16 -17.26 -10.09
C GLN A 119 -8.65 -18.08 -8.91
N GLY A 120 -9.54 -18.69 -8.13
CA GLY A 120 -9.20 -19.52 -6.97
C GLY A 120 -8.57 -18.76 -5.81
N ILE A 121 -8.58 -17.43 -5.82
CA ILE A 121 -7.85 -16.59 -4.86
C ILE A 121 -8.49 -16.70 -3.48
N GLU A 122 -9.82 -16.62 -3.41
CA GLU A 122 -10.52 -16.73 -2.13
C GLU A 122 -10.39 -18.14 -1.55
N LYS A 123 -10.53 -19.16 -2.38
CA LYS A 123 -10.32 -20.56 -2.02
C LYS A 123 -8.89 -20.77 -1.53
N GLN A 124 -7.88 -20.28 -2.25
CA GLN A 124 -6.48 -20.40 -1.85
C GLN A 124 -6.20 -19.71 -0.51
N MET A 125 -6.76 -18.51 -0.30
CA MET A 125 -6.65 -17.81 0.98
C MET A 125 -7.30 -18.61 2.11
N ARG A 126 -8.56 -19.02 1.95
CA ARG A 126 -9.34 -19.70 3.00
C ARG A 126 -8.89 -21.14 3.27
N SER A 127 -8.50 -21.90 2.25
CA SER A 127 -8.21 -23.33 2.39
C SER A 127 -6.73 -23.65 2.58
N LYS A 128 -5.82 -22.73 2.24
CA LYS A 128 -4.37 -22.97 2.35
C LYS A 128 -3.68 -21.96 3.24
N LEU A 129 -3.79 -20.66 2.94
CA LEU A 129 -2.96 -19.65 3.61
C LEU A 129 -3.43 -19.39 5.05
N VAL A 130 -4.71 -19.13 5.25
CA VAL A 130 -5.26 -18.87 6.60
C VAL A 130 -5.03 -20.05 7.53
N PRO A 131 -5.38 -21.31 7.18
CA PRO A 131 -5.13 -22.45 8.08
C PRO A 131 -3.64 -22.70 8.33
N ARG A 132 -2.77 -22.40 7.36
CA ARG A 132 -1.31 -22.56 7.53
C ARG A 132 -0.76 -21.60 8.57
N PHE A 133 -1.12 -20.32 8.50
CA PHE A 133 -0.71 -19.34 9.50
C PHE A 133 -1.35 -19.62 10.86
N ASP A 134 -2.64 -19.98 10.87
CA ASP A 134 -3.36 -20.33 12.09
C ASP A 134 -2.67 -21.49 12.83
N ASN A 135 -2.32 -22.56 12.11
CA ASN A 135 -1.59 -23.70 12.68
C ASN A 135 -0.17 -23.33 13.18
N ILE A 136 0.54 -22.42 12.50
CA ILE A 136 1.84 -21.94 12.98
C ILE A 136 1.66 -21.22 14.33
N PHE A 137 0.72 -20.28 14.40
CA PHE A 137 0.46 -19.53 15.62
C PHE A 137 -0.09 -20.41 16.74
N ASP A 138 -1.00 -21.34 16.43
CA ASP A 138 -1.50 -22.31 17.41
C ASP A 138 -0.39 -23.15 18.01
N LYS A 139 0.54 -23.66 17.19
CA LYS A 139 1.69 -24.41 17.71
C LYS A 139 2.54 -23.55 18.65
N MET A 140 2.84 -22.31 18.27
CA MET A 140 3.62 -21.39 19.11
C MET A 140 2.90 -21.03 20.41
N ILE A 141 1.60 -20.76 20.34
CA ILE A 141 0.76 -20.42 21.49
C ILE A 141 0.62 -21.62 22.43
N ASN A 142 0.32 -22.81 21.89
CA ASN A 142 0.18 -24.03 22.69
C ASN A 142 1.50 -24.43 23.34
N GLN A 143 2.63 -24.29 22.64
CA GLN A 143 3.95 -24.45 23.26
C GLN A 143 4.15 -23.48 24.42
N ARG A 144 3.66 -22.23 24.29
CA ARG A 144 3.74 -21.24 25.37
C ARG A 144 2.84 -21.57 26.57
N LEU A 145 1.63 -22.02 26.32
CA LEU A 145 0.66 -22.37 27.37
C LEU A 145 0.98 -23.71 28.04
N GLY A 146 1.75 -24.58 27.37
CA GLY A 146 2.17 -25.88 27.89
C GLY A 146 3.37 -25.83 28.85
N PHE A 147 3.98 -24.66 29.08
CA PHE A 147 5.00 -24.50 30.11
C PHE A 147 4.36 -24.62 31.50
N ALA A 148 4.88 -25.51 32.35
CA ALA A 148 4.36 -25.76 33.68
C ALA A 148 4.60 -24.56 34.62
N GLU A 149 3.73 -24.41 35.64
CA GLU A 149 3.96 -23.46 36.74
C GLU A 149 5.33 -23.73 37.38
N GLY A 150 6.29 -22.83 37.14
CA GLY A 150 7.66 -22.93 37.66
C GLY A 150 8.76 -22.84 36.60
N GLU A 151 8.45 -22.99 35.31
CA GLU A 151 9.40 -22.69 34.24
C GLU A 151 9.51 -21.18 33.99
N ALA A 152 10.72 -20.68 33.75
CA ALA A 152 10.97 -19.26 33.54
C ALA A 152 10.13 -18.76 32.35
N LYS A 153 9.17 -17.88 32.62
CA LYS A 153 8.39 -17.20 31.58
C LYS A 153 9.34 -16.54 30.59
N ARG A 154 9.15 -16.81 29.29
CA ARG A 154 9.91 -16.12 28.25
C ARG A 154 9.45 -14.66 28.18
N ASN A 155 10.40 -13.73 28.30
CA ASN A 155 10.15 -12.30 28.09
C ASN A 155 10.16 -11.97 26.59
N ASP A 156 9.08 -12.35 25.89
CA ASP A 156 8.89 -11.98 24.49
C ASP A 156 7.49 -11.41 24.23
N PHE A 157 7.30 -10.88 23.02
CA PHE A 157 6.07 -10.18 22.66
C PHE A 157 4.84 -11.09 22.69
N LEU A 158 4.99 -12.39 22.41
CA LEU A 158 3.88 -13.34 22.54
C LEU A 158 3.44 -13.49 24.00
N GLN A 159 4.39 -13.54 24.94
CA GLN A 159 4.06 -13.55 26.38
C GLN A 159 3.24 -12.33 26.75
N PHE A 160 3.74 -11.16 26.36
CA PHE A 160 3.11 -9.88 26.66
C PHE A 160 1.67 -9.84 26.11
N LEU A 161 1.45 -10.28 24.88
CA LEU A 161 0.10 -10.32 24.29
C LEU A 161 -0.83 -11.31 25.02
N LEU A 162 -0.33 -12.45 25.48
CA LEU A 162 -1.13 -13.41 26.26
C LEU A 162 -1.52 -12.82 27.62
N GLU A 163 -0.60 -12.14 28.30
CA GLU A 163 -0.86 -11.49 29.59
C GLU A 163 -1.90 -10.37 29.45
N VAL A 164 -1.78 -9.52 28.41
CA VAL A 164 -2.80 -8.50 28.09
C VAL A 164 -4.15 -9.13 27.73
N LYS A 165 -4.16 -10.32 27.11
CA LYS A 165 -5.39 -11.06 26.79
C LYS A 165 -6.07 -11.64 28.03
N ASP A 166 -5.31 -11.94 29.08
CA ASP A 166 -5.79 -12.55 30.32
C ASP A 166 -6.11 -11.49 31.41
N GLU A 167 -5.84 -10.21 31.14
CA GLU A 167 -6.15 -9.11 32.04
C GLU A 167 -7.67 -8.82 32.07
N GLU A 168 -8.32 -9.19 33.18
CA GLU A 168 -9.79 -9.14 33.35
C GLU A 168 -10.40 -7.72 33.28
N ASP A 169 -9.64 -6.66 33.61
CA ASP A 169 -10.11 -5.27 33.71
C ASP A 169 -9.61 -4.37 32.55
N SER A 170 -9.23 -4.98 31.42
CA SER A 170 -8.73 -4.19 30.28
C SER A 170 -9.86 -3.41 29.59
N LYS A 171 -9.64 -2.11 29.36
CA LYS A 171 -10.56 -1.24 28.59
C LYS A 171 -10.77 -1.68 27.14
N THR A 172 -9.92 -2.58 26.65
CA THR A 172 -9.94 -3.13 25.29
C THR A 172 -9.60 -4.63 25.36
N PRO A 173 -10.58 -5.51 25.64
CA PRO A 173 -10.33 -6.94 25.77
C PRO A 173 -9.79 -7.52 24.46
N LEU A 174 -8.63 -8.16 24.53
CA LEU A 174 -8.01 -8.83 23.40
C LEU A 174 -8.56 -10.26 23.28
N THR A 175 -9.03 -10.64 22.09
CA THR A 175 -9.43 -12.02 21.80
C THR A 175 -8.28 -12.82 21.21
N MET A 176 -8.34 -14.15 21.27
CA MET A 176 -7.33 -15.00 20.64
C MET A 176 -7.23 -14.77 19.11
N ILE A 177 -8.36 -14.46 18.46
CA ILE A 177 -8.40 -14.11 17.04
C ILE A 177 -7.61 -12.82 16.78
N GLN A 178 -7.81 -11.78 17.59
CA GLN A 178 -7.09 -10.53 17.47
C GLN A 178 -5.59 -10.70 17.79
N LEU A 179 -5.24 -11.52 18.79
CA LEU A 179 -3.86 -11.84 19.11
C LEU A 179 -3.14 -12.47 17.91
N LYS A 180 -3.73 -13.52 17.31
CA LYS A 180 -3.18 -14.15 16.10
C LYS A 180 -3.09 -13.19 14.92
N ALA A 181 -4.10 -12.32 14.75
CA ALA A 181 -4.09 -11.30 13.70
C ALA A 181 -2.95 -10.28 13.90
N LEU A 182 -2.69 -9.84 15.14
CA LEU A 182 -1.57 -8.94 15.44
C LEU A 182 -0.22 -9.60 15.14
N LEU A 183 -0.03 -10.87 15.50
CA LEU A 183 1.19 -11.61 15.13
C LEU A 183 1.35 -11.73 13.62
N MET A 184 0.27 -11.98 12.89
CA MET A 184 0.27 -12.02 11.43
C MET A 184 0.65 -10.65 10.83
N ASP A 185 0.07 -9.56 11.33
CA ASP A 185 0.35 -8.20 10.88
C ASP A 185 1.82 -7.82 11.12
N MET A 186 2.42 -8.25 12.24
CA MET A 186 3.85 -8.05 12.51
C MET A 186 4.75 -8.78 11.51
N VAL A 187 4.46 -10.06 11.23
CA VAL A 187 5.26 -10.86 10.29
C VAL A 187 5.18 -10.28 8.88
N ILE A 188 3.97 -9.95 8.42
CA ILE A 188 3.76 -9.37 7.08
C ILE A 188 4.38 -7.97 6.99
N GLY A 189 4.17 -7.15 8.02
CA GLY A 189 4.61 -5.76 8.06
C GLY A 189 6.11 -5.58 8.23
N GLY A 190 6.80 -6.50 8.93
CA GLY A 190 8.21 -6.37 9.31
C GLY A 190 9.21 -7.12 8.42
N THR A 191 8.77 -8.15 7.68
CA THR A 191 9.68 -9.03 6.93
C THR A 191 10.14 -8.40 5.62
N ASP A 192 9.25 -8.35 4.62
CA ASP A 192 9.57 -7.86 3.26
C ASP A 192 9.98 -6.38 3.27
N THR A 193 9.47 -5.58 4.21
CA THR A 193 9.77 -4.15 4.27
C THR A 193 11.22 -3.90 4.67
N SER A 194 11.66 -4.49 5.77
CA SER A 194 13.02 -4.31 6.31
C SER A 194 14.06 -4.91 5.36
N SER A 195 13.84 -6.13 4.86
CA SER A 195 14.80 -6.82 4.00
C SER A 195 15.02 -6.09 2.67
N ASN A 196 13.95 -5.64 1.99
CA ASN A 196 14.10 -4.87 0.76
C ASN A 196 14.77 -3.52 1.01
N THR A 197 14.51 -2.86 2.16
CA THR A 197 15.19 -1.59 2.50
C THR A 197 16.70 -1.81 2.62
N ILE A 198 17.11 -2.87 3.32
CA ILE A 198 18.53 -3.22 3.49
C ILE A 198 19.16 -3.55 2.12
N GLU A 199 18.46 -4.30 1.27
CA GLU A 199 18.94 -4.63 -0.08
C GLU A 199 19.15 -3.38 -0.94
N PHE A 200 18.21 -2.42 -0.90
CA PHE A 200 18.36 -1.14 -1.58
C PHE A 200 19.54 -0.33 -1.03
N ALA A 201 19.72 -0.28 0.30
CA ALA A 201 20.84 0.40 0.92
C ALA A 201 22.18 -0.19 0.48
N MET A 202 22.33 -1.51 0.58
CA MET A 202 23.52 -2.23 0.12
C MET A 202 23.80 -1.93 -1.36
N ALA A 203 22.78 -1.99 -2.21
CA ALA A 203 22.95 -1.72 -3.63
C ALA A 203 23.38 -0.27 -3.93
N GLU A 204 22.73 0.73 -3.31
CA GLU A 204 23.13 2.12 -3.48
C GLU A 204 24.54 2.38 -2.92
N MET A 205 24.91 1.78 -1.80
CA MET A 205 26.27 1.90 -1.26
C MET A 205 27.33 1.26 -2.16
N MET A 206 27.09 0.05 -2.67
CA MET A 206 28.02 -0.62 -3.59
C MET A 206 28.16 0.13 -4.92
N LYS A 207 27.10 0.81 -5.37
CA LYS A 207 27.15 1.70 -6.54
C LYS A 207 27.88 3.02 -6.26
N ASN A 208 27.98 3.43 -4.98
CA ASN A 208 28.60 4.67 -4.54
C ASN A 208 29.74 4.38 -3.51
N PRO A 209 30.94 3.97 -3.95
CA PRO A 209 32.02 3.54 -3.05
C PRO A 209 32.41 4.56 -1.98
N GLN A 210 32.28 5.85 -2.26
CA GLN A 210 32.54 6.91 -1.27
C GLN A 210 31.56 6.85 -0.09
N VAL A 211 30.28 6.55 -0.35
CA VAL A 211 29.27 6.39 0.70
C VAL A 211 29.51 5.12 1.49
N LEU A 212 29.83 4.01 0.79
CA LEU A 212 30.16 2.74 1.42
C LEU A 212 31.37 2.87 2.37
N ASN A 213 32.48 3.40 1.87
CA ASN A 213 33.72 3.55 2.64
C ASN A 213 33.51 4.43 3.87
N ARG A 214 32.80 5.55 3.73
CA ARG A 214 32.53 6.43 4.87
C ARG A 214 31.67 5.77 5.96
N ALA A 215 30.69 4.96 5.57
CA ALA A 215 29.89 4.20 6.53
C ALA A 215 30.71 3.12 7.23
N VAL A 216 31.56 2.42 6.47
CA VAL A 216 32.50 1.42 7.01
C VAL A 216 33.49 2.08 7.99
N GLU A 217 34.06 3.23 7.64
CA GLU A 217 34.95 4.00 8.52
C GLU A 217 34.27 4.41 9.83
N GLU A 218 33.00 4.86 9.77
CA GLU A 218 32.22 5.17 10.98
C GLU A 218 32.03 3.93 11.85
N ILE A 219 31.66 2.80 11.25
CA ILE A 219 31.42 1.55 11.99
C ILE A 219 32.73 1.03 12.61
N ASP A 220 33.82 1.00 11.84
CA ASP A 220 35.13 0.54 12.31
C ASP A 220 35.65 1.43 13.45
N ALA A 221 35.39 2.74 13.43
CA ALA A 221 35.79 3.67 14.49
C ALA A 221 35.02 3.46 15.81
N ILE A 222 33.77 2.99 15.75
CA ILE A 222 32.93 2.76 16.94
C ILE A 222 33.10 1.35 17.50
N VAL A 223 33.13 0.34 16.63
CA VAL A 223 33.13 -1.08 17.02
C VAL A 223 34.55 -1.64 17.15
N GLY A 224 35.48 -1.15 16.32
CA GLY A 224 36.80 -1.75 16.16
C GLY A 224 36.77 -3.04 15.34
N LYS A 225 37.95 -3.59 14.99
CA LYS A 225 38.06 -4.82 14.17
C LYS A 225 38.15 -6.13 14.97
N GLU A 226 38.30 -6.02 16.28
CA GLU A 226 38.46 -7.16 17.21
C GLU A 226 37.15 -7.52 17.95
N ASN A 227 36.04 -6.84 17.62
CA ASN A 227 34.72 -7.04 18.24
C ASN A 227 33.67 -7.34 17.17
N ILE A 228 32.41 -7.51 17.59
CA ILE A 228 31.24 -7.60 16.71
C ILE A 228 30.28 -6.43 16.97
N VAL A 229 29.44 -6.14 15.99
CA VAL A 229 28.38 -5.15 16.14
C VAL A 229 27.35 -5.63 17.17
N GLU A 230 27.27 -4.92 18.30
CA GLU A 230 26.16 -5.01 19.26
C GLU A 230 25.09 -3.91 19.07
N GLU A 231 23.89 -4.12 19.61
CA GLU A 231 22.78 -3.14 19.57
C GLU A 231 23.16 -1.81 20.23
N SER A 232 23.98 -1.86 21.28
CA SER A 232 24.47 -0.68 22.02
C SER A 232 25.21 0.32 21.13
N HIS A 233 25.85 -0.13 20.05
CA HIS A 233 26.58 0.72 19.12
C HIS A 233 25.66 1.53 18.18
N ILE A 234 24.43 1.08 17.92
CA ILE A 234 23.55 1.63 16.87
C ILE A 234 23.32 3.14 17.03
N HIS A 235 23.18 3.61 18.27
CA HIS A 235 22.93 5.03 18.56
C HIS A 235 24.13 5.92 18.22
N SER A 236 25.33 5.35 18.10
CA SER A 236 26.59 6.03 17.79
C SER A 236 26.97 6.00 16.31
N LEU A 237 26.03 5.61 15.43
CA LEU A 237 26.24 5.52 13.97
C LEU A 237 25.38 6.54 13.19
N PRO A 238 25.61 7.85 13.35
CA PRO A 238 24.78 8.89 12.73
C PRO A 238 24.83 8.91 11.20
N TYR A 239 25.97 8.59 10.58
CA TYR A 239 26.09 8.53 9.12
C TYR A 239 25.38 7.31 8.56
N LEU A 240 25.48 6.13 9.18
CA LEU A 240 24.69 4.96 8.80
C LEU A 240 23.18 5.22 8.93
N LYS A 241 22.76 5.98 9.94
CA LYS A 241 21.36 6.44 10.08
C LYS A 241 20.97 7.41 8.96
N ALA A 242 21.90 8.25 8.49
CA ALA A 242 21.67 9.10 7.34
C ALA A 242 21.51 8.28 6.04
N VAL A 243 22.29 7.20 5.88
CA VAL A 243 22.16 6.23 4.78
C VAL A 243 20.78 5.55 4.81
N MET A 244 20.31 5.11 5.99
CA MET A 244 18.95 4.59 6.14
C MET A 244 17.92 5.60 5.64
N LYS A 245 18.04 6.85 6.07
CA LYS A 245 17.07 7.89 5.74
C LYS A 245 17.03 8.19 4.25
N GLU A 246 18.20 8.27 3.60
CA GLU A 246 18.30 8.47 2.15
C GLU A 246 17.79 7.26 1.36
N THR A 247 18.03 6.05 1.86
CA THR A 247 17.46 4.82 1.28
C THR A 247 15.94 4.85 1.33
N LEU A 248 15.34 5.24 2.45
CA LEU A 248 13.88 5.37 2.56
C LEU A 248 13.30 6.54 1.76
N ARG A 249 14.10 7.60 1.52
CA ARG A 249 13.71 8.73 0.68
C ARG A 249 13.62 8.30 -0.78
N LEU A 250 14.71 7.71 -1.27
CA LEU A 250 14.87 7.33 -2.66
C LEU A 250 14.12 6.02 -2.94
N HIS A 251 14.15 5.01 -2.09
CA HIS A 251 13.45 3.75 -2.30
C HIS A 251 12.37 3.51 -1.23
N PRO A 252 11.29 4.31 -1.19
CA PRO A 252 10.23 4.10 -0.21
C PRO A 252 9.53 2.77 -0.49
N ILE A 253 9.66 1.81 0.44
CA ILE A 253 9.15 0.44 0.24
C ILE A 253 7.63 0.41 0.02
N LEU A 254 6.89 1.37 0.57
CA LEU A 254 5.47 1.57 0.26
C LEU A 254 5.30 2.89 -0.51
N PRO A 255 5.58 2.92 -1.83
CA PRO A 255 5.65 4.17 -2.59
C PRO A 255 4.30 4.91 -2.71
N LEU A 256 3.19 4.20 -2.47
CA LEU A 256 1.82 4.76 -2.45
C LEU A 256 1.15 4.75 -1.06
N LEU A 257 1.91 4.36 -0.02
CA LEU A 257 1.41 4.02 1.32
C LEU A 257 0.26 3.01 1.32
N VAL A 258 -0.23 2.64 2.50
CA VAL A 258 -1.46 1.84 2.63
C VAL A 258 -2.66 2.74 2.31
N PRO A 259 -3.62 2.32 1.46
CA PRO A 259 -4.71 3.18 1.05
C PRO A 259 -5.60 3.59 2.22
N HIS A 260 -5.92 4.88 2.29
CA HIS A 260 -6.87 5.42 3.26
C HIS A 260 -8.29 5.39 2.69
N CYS A 261 -9.27 5.28 3.58
CA CYS A 261 -10.69 5.32 3.23
C CYS A 261 -11.40 6.30 4.17
N PRO A 262 -11.95 7.42 3.68
CA PRO A 262 -12.63 8.38 4.53
C PRO A 262 -13.96 7.79 5.01
N SER A 263 -14.20 7.89 6.32
CA SER A 263 -15.42 7.40 6.99
C SER A 263 -16.68 8.18 6.58
N GLU A 264 -16.48 9.39 6.07
CA GLU A 264 -17.51 10.29 5.58
C GLU A 264 -17.01 11.09 4.36
N THR A 265 -17.94 11.68 3.60
CA THR A 265 -17.57 12.54 2.48
C THR A 265 -16.90 13.80 3.02
N THR A 266 -15.69 14.09 2.56
CA THR A 266 -14.87 15.20 3.05
C THR A 266 -14.34 16.06 1.89
N THR A 267 -13.58 17.11 2.19
CA THR A 267 -12.98 18.01 1.20
C THR A 267 -11.47 18.05 1.35
N ILE A 268 -10.74 17.90 0.24
CA ILE A 268 -9.27 18.06 0.18
C ILE A 268 -8.95 19.04 -0.96
N SER A 269 -8.24 20.12 -0.64
CA SER A 269 -7.85 21.19 -1.59
C SER A 269 -8.98 21.61 -2.54
N ASN A 270 -10.15 21.89 -1.96
CA ASN A 270 -11.39 22.31 -2.64
C ASN A 270 -12.11 21.23 -3.47
N TYR A 271 -11.61 20.00 -3.47
CA TYR A 271 -12.28 18.86 -4.08
C TYR A 271 -13.04 18.03 -3.06
N THR A 272 -14.25 17.63 -3.39
CA THR A 272 -15.03 16.69 -2.61
C THR A 272 -14.52 15.27 -2.84
N ILE A 273 -14.16 14.59 -1.74
CA ILE A 273 -13.75 13.19 -1.70
C ILE A 273 -14.90 12.38 -1.09
N PRO A 274 -15.62 11.57 -1.90
CA PRO A 274 -16.74 10.78 -1.39
C PRO A 274 -16.32 9.77 -0.32
N LYS A 275 -17.22 9.52 0.65
CA LYS A 275 -17.13 8.39 1.59
C LYS A 275 -16.84 7.08 0.83
N GLY A 276 -15.95 6.26 1.36
CA GLY A 276 -15.63 4.96 0.76
C GLY A 276 -14.59 5.00 -0.38
N SER A 277 -14.13 6.19 -0.78
CA SER A 277 -13.05 6.33 -1.76
C SER A 277 -11.74 5.75 -1.23
N ARG A 278 -10.95 5.08 -2.08
CA ARG A 278 -9.58 4.69 -1.72
C ARG A 278 -8.62 5.81 -2.09
N VAL A 279 -7.94 6.37 -1.10
CA VAL A 279 -6.98 7.45 -1.25
C VAL A 279 -5.57 6.88 -1.13
N PHE A 280 -4.80 7.01 -2.20
CA PHE A 280 -3.38 6.64 -2.24
C PHE A 280 -2.54 7.91 -2.11
N ILE A 281 -1.45 7.84 -1.37
CA ILE A 281 -0.54 8.97 -1.16
C ILE A 281 0.80 8.59 -1.81
N ASN A 282 1.16 9.30 -2.88
CA ASN A 282 2.36 8.99 -3.64
C ASN A 282 3.61 9.58 -2.98
N VAL A 283 4.09 8.93 -1.92
CA VAL A 283 5.32 9.33 -1.20
C VAL A 283 6.54 9.26 -2.10
N TRP A 284 6.56 8.34 -3.07
CA TRP A 284 7.66 8.25 -4.04
C TRP A 284 7.83 9.54 -4.83
N ALA A 285 6.73 10.14 -5.29
CA ALA A 285 6.75 11.41 -6.01
C ALA A 285 7.13 12.58 -5.08
N ILE A 286 6.54 12.64 -3.88
CA ILE A 286 6.76 13.73 -2.93
C ILE A 286 8.23 13.78 -2.49
N GLN A 287 8.83 12.63 -2.19
CA GLN A 287 10.22 12.51 -1.76
C GLN A 287 11.24 12.71 -2.91
N ARG A 288 10.77 12.92 -4.14
CA ARG A 288 11.55 13.23 -5.35
C ARG A 288 11.20 14.58 -5.97
N ASP A 289 10.37 15.39 -5.32
CA ASP A 289 9.97 16.68 -5.87
C ASP A 289 11.19 17.62 -5.95
N PRO A 290 11.62 18.06 -7.15
CA PRO A 290 12.78 18.95 -7.30
C PRO A 290 12.57 20.33 -6.66
N ASN A 291 11.32 20.71 -6.34
CA ASN A 291 11.04 21.95 -5.60
C ASN A 291 11.32 21.82 -4.10
N GLN A 292 11.41 20.59 -3.58
CA GLN A 292 11.62 20.31 -2.15
C GLN A 292 12.98 19.66 -1.87
N TRP A 293 13.55 18.99 -2.86
CA TRP A 293 14.79 18.22 -2.76
C TRP A 293 15.80 18.64 -3.82
N GLU A 294 16.96 19.12 -3.39
CA GLU A 294 18.09 19.35 -4.28
C GLU A 294 18.67 18.01 -4.77
N ASN A 295 18.92 17.93 -6.08
CA ASN A 295 19.37 16.70 -6.77
C ASN A 295 18.53 15.48 -6.34
N PRO A 296 17.20 15.48 -6.59
CA PRO A 296 16.27 14.55 -5.95
C PRO A 296 16.47 13.08 -6.32
N LEU A 297 17.18 12.81 -7.43
CA LEU A 297 17.46 11.47 -7.92
C LEU A 297 18.83 10.95 -7.49
N ALA A 298 19.70 11.81 -6.93
CA ALA A 298 21.00 11.39 -6.42
C ALA A 298 20.83 10.75 -5.04
N PHE A 299 21.57 9.67 -4.79
CA PHE A 299 21.69 9.06 -3.47
C PHE A 299 22.76 9.80 -2.67
N ASP A 300 22.33 10.72 -1.82
CA ASP A 300 23.22 11.54 -0.99
C ASP A 300 22.77 11.52 0.49
N PRO A 301 23.39 10.68 1.33
CA PRO A 301 23.12 10.64 2.76
C PRO A 301 23.43 11.95 3.49
N GLN A 302 24.31 12.82 2.97
CA GLN A 302 24.75 14.02 3.69
C GLN A 302 23.58 14.97 4.02
N ARG A 303 22.52 14.95 3.19
CA ARG A 303 21.30 15.75 3.41
C ARG A 303 20.61 15.48 4.74
N PHE A 304 20.87 14.33 5.39
CA PHE A 304 20.24 13.94 6.65
C PHE A 304 21.09 14.16 7.91
N LEU A 305 22.34 14.64 7.77
CA LEU A 305 23.25 14.80 8.92
C LEU A 305 22.86 15.97 9.83
N ASN A 306 22.19 17.00 9.31
CA ASN A 306 21.78 18.17 10.09
C ASN A 306 20.55 17.94 10.98
N GLY A 307 20.06 16.70 11.09
CA GLY A 307 18.96 16.35 12.01
C GLY A 307 17.57 16.92 11.65
N LYS A 308 17.42 17.55 10.49
CA LYS A 308 16.20 18.26 10.08
C LYS A 308 14.93 17.39 10.00
N TRP A 309 15.09 16.13 9.63
CA TRP A 309 13.97 15.22 9.38
C TRP A 309 14.02 13.99 10.30
N ASP A 310 12.87 13.60 10.81
CA ASP A 310 12.67 12.41 11.64
C ASP A 310 11.59 11.49 11.07
N PHE A 311 11.23 10.44 11.80
CA PHE A 311 10.19 9.49 11.41
C PHE A 311 8.82 9.79 12.04
N SER A 312 8.63 10.98 12.64
CA SER A 312 7.35 11.35 13.27
C SER A 312 6.21 11.51 12.26
N GLY A 313 6.54 11.78 10.99
CA GLY A 313 5.59 12.08 9.94
C GLY A 313 5.00 13.50 10.05
N SER A 314 5.64 14.40 10.79
CA SER A 314 5.21 15.81 10.93
C SER A 314 5.61 16.67 9.73
N ASP A 315 6.73 16.39 9.07
CA ASP A 315 7.16 17.06 7.84
C ASP A 315 6.76 16.24 6.60
N PHE A 316 5.77 16.71 5.86
CA PHE A 316 5.26 16.02 4.66
C PHE A 316 6.22 16.05 3.47
N ARG A 317 7.42 16.64 3.58
CA ARG A 317 8.48 16.44 2.58
C ARG A 317 9.18 15.10 2.74
N TYR A 318 9.21 14.56 3.97
CA TYR A 318 9.87 13.31 4.32
C TYR A 318 9.06 12.53 5.37
N PHE A 319 8.34 11.50 4.94
CA PHE A 319 7.48 10.69 5.82
C PHE A 319 7.36 9.24 5.31
N PRO A 320 8.49 8.52 5.20
CA PRO A 320 8.52 7.17 4.61
C PRO A 320 7.69 6.14 5.38
N PHE A 321 7.36 6.43 6.64
CA PHE A 321 6.52 5.60 7.51
C PHE A 321 5.07 6.08 7.63
N GLY A 322 4.64 7.02 6.79
CA GLY A 322 3.33 7.64 6.89
C GLY A 322 3.24 8.69 8.00
N SER A 323 2.01 9.08 8.35
CA SER A 323 1.74 10.14 9.34
C SER A 323 0.40 9.94 10.06
N GLY A 324 0.25 10.58 11.22
CA GLY A 324 -0.98 10.60 12.01
C GLY A 324 -1.37 9.22 12.57
N ARG A 325 -2.68 9.00 12.76
CA ARG A 325 -3.25 7.78 13.42
C ARG A 325 -2.92 6.44 12.76
N ARG A 326 -2.39 6.46 11.53
CA ARG A 326 -2.03 5.27 10.74
C ARG A 326 -0.56 5.30 10.31
N ASN A 327 0.27 6.05 11.04
CA ASN A 327 1.72 5.92 10.89
C ASN A 327 2.15 4.49 11.27
N CYS A 328 3.31 4.08 10.76
CA CYS A 328 3.81 2.73 11.00
C CYS A 328 4.03 2.48 12.50
N ALA A 329 3.39 1.43 13.04
CA ALA A 329 3.61 1.02 14.43
C ALA A 329 5.01 0.42 14.65
N GLY A 330 5.66 -0.07 13.58
CA GLY A 330 6.93 -0.76 13.61
C GLY A 330 8.18 0.12 13.45
N ILE A 331 8.08 1.45 13.49
CA ILE A 331 9.23 2.36 13.24
C ILE A 331 10.43 2.01 14.12
N ALA A 332 10.19 1.83 15.42
CA ALA A 332 11.24 1.55 16.39
C ALA A 332 11.97 0.22 16.13
N MET A 333 11.24 -0.79 15.63
CA MET A 333 11.80 -2.08 15.25
C MET A 333 12.51 -1.99 13.90
N ALA A 334 11.91 -1.34 12.91
CA ALA A 334 12.48 -1.16 11.59
C ALA A 334 13.82 -0.41 11.63
N GLU A 335 13.93 0.66 12.43
CA GLU A 335 15.17 1.39 12.63
C GLU A 335 16.26 0.52 13.26
N ARG A 336 15.94 -0.19 14.34
CA ARG A 336 16.89 -1.10 15.00
C ARG A 336 17.35 -2.22 14.07
N THR A 337 16.40 -2.91 13.44
CA THR A 337 16.69 -4.03 12.54
C THR A 337 17.50 -3.58 11.33
N PHE A 338 17.15 -2.45 10.70
CA PHE A 338 17.91 -1.92 9.57
C PHE A 338 19.33 -1.57 9.99
N MET A 339 19.48 -0.78 11.06
CA MET A 339 20.78 -0.30 11.51
C MET A 339 21.69 -1.44 11.95
N TYR A 340 21.17 -2.37 12.75
CA TYR A 340 21.91 -3.52 13.23
C TYR A 340 22.38 -4.39 12.06
N LEU A 341 21.46 -4.84 11.20
CA LEU A 341 21.79 -5.75 10.10
C LEU A 341 22.75 -5.10 9.10
N LEU A 342 22.50 -3.84 8.71
CA LEU A 342 23.38 -3.16 7.77
C LEU A 342 24.77 -2.93 8.38
N ALA A 343 24.85 -2.50 9.65
CA ALA A 343 26.13 -2.34 10.33
C ALA A 343 26.89 -3.68 10.40
N THR A 344 26.24 -4.77 10.81
CA THR A 344 26.85 -6.10 10.87
C THR A 344 27.36 -6.54 9.51
N LEU A 345 26.55 -6.42 8.44
CA LEU A 345 26.96 -6.81 7.09
C LEU A 345 28.19 -6.05 6.60
N LEU A 346 28.25 -4.73 6.84
CA LEU A 346 29.36 -3.87 6.41
C LEU A 346 30.60 -4.02 7.28
N HIS A 347 30.42 -4.29 8.57
CA HIS A 347 31.51 -4.50 9.52
C HIS A 347 32.19 -5.84 9.27
N SER A 348 31.40 -6.90 9.12
CA SER A 348 31.91 -8.27 9.01
C SER A 348 32.48 -8.58 7.63
N PHE A 349 32.03 -7.94 6.54
CA PHE A 349 32.41 -8.33 5.18
C PHE A 349 32.71 -7.17 4.25
N ASP A 350 33.72 -7.36 3.40
CA ASP A 350 33.95 -6.56 2.20
C ASP A 350 33.09 -7.17 1.09
N TRP A 351 32.35 -6.32 0.38
CA TRP A 351 31.36 -6.77 -0.61
C TRP A 351 31.87 -6.52 -2.02
N ILE A 352 32.06 -7.59 -2.77
CA ILE A 352 32.62 -7.56 -4.12
C ILE A 352 31.54 -7.98 -5.13
N LEU A 353 31.45 -7.26 -6.24
CA LEU A 353 30.59 -7.65 -7.36
C LEU A 353 31.26 -8.75 -8.19
N LYS A 354 30.47 -9.63 -8.80
CA LYS A 354 31.01 -10.55 -9.79
C LYS A 354 31.56 -9.77 -10.98
N GLU A 355 32.61 -10.30 -11.59
CA GLU A 355 33.25 -9.68 -12.74
C GLU A 355 32.24 -9.47 -13.88
N GLY A 356 32.14 -8.23 -14.38
CA GLY A 356 31.20 -7.83 -15.42
C GLY A 356 29.77 -7.52 -14.95
N GLU A 357 29.46 -7.64 -13.65
CA GLU A 357 28.18 -7.21 -13.10
C GLU A 357 28.19 -5.74 -12.64
N GLU A 358 27.14 -5.00 -13.00
CA GLU A 358 26.89 -3.64 -12.49
C GLU A 358 25.67 -3.64 -11.56
N VAL A 359 25.72 -2.81 -10.52
CA VAL A 359 24.60 -2.69 -9.58
C VAL A 359 23.49 -1.82 -10.18
N GLU A 360 22.41 -2.46 -10.63
CA GLU A 360 21.19 -1.75 -11.02
C GLU A 360 20.32 -1.45 -9.80
N THR A 361 19.88 -0.20 -9.63
CA THR A 361 18.97 0.21 -8.54
C THR A 361 17.53 0.42 -9.01
N LYS A 362 17.18 -0.17 -10.16
CA LYS A 362 15.83 -0.12 -10.71
C LYS A 362 14.84 -0.85 -9.81
N GLU A 363 13.66 -0.26 -9.73
CA GLU A 363 12.57 -0.71 -8.89
C GLU A 363 11.60 -1.59 -9.69
N LYS A 364 10.93 -2.51 -9.00
CA LYS A 364 9.78 -3.26 -9.50
C LYS A 364 8.63 -3.05 -8.53
N PHE A 365 7.52 -2.51 -9.02
CA PHE A 365 6.36 -2.26 -8.18
C PHE A 365 5.63 -3.55 -7.80
N GLY A 366 5.24 -3.61 -6.54
CA GLY A 366 4.34 -4.60 -5.95
C GLY A 366 3.53 -3.95 -4.84
N ILE A 367 3.01 -4.74 -3.90
CA ILE A 367 2.50 -4.16 -2.63
C ILE A 367 3.64 -3.41 -1.92
N VAL A 368 4.82 -4.02 -1.94
CA VAL A 368 6.09 -3.44 -1.54
C VAL A 368 6.97 -3.22 -2.77
N LEU A 369 7.80 -2.19 -2.73
CA LEU A 369 8.83 -1.93 -3.73
C LEU A 369 9.97 -2.94 -3.54
N LYS A 370 10.40 -3.55 -4.64
CA LYS A 370 11.53 -4.50 -4.66
C LYS A 370 12.53 -4.04 -5.70
N LYS A 371 13.79 -4.47 -5.59
CA LYS A 371 14.70 -4.37 -6.71
C LYS A 371 14.16 -5.18 -7.88
N LYS A 372 14.31 -4.65 -9.09
CA LYS A 372 13.94 -5.36 -10.32
C LYS A 372 14.85 -6.56 -10.55
N THR A 373 16.15 -6.37 -10.31
CA THR A 373 17.20 -7.39 -10.36
C THR A 373 17.77 -7.51 -8.95
N PRO A 374 17.71 -8.69 -8.30
CA PRO A 374 18.27 -8.87 -6.96
C PRO A 374 19.75 -8.49 -6.90
N LEU A 375 20.21 -7.98 -5.77
CA LEU A 375 21.64 -7.75 -5.56
C LEU A 375 22.35 -9.08 -5.32
N VAL A 376 23.36 -9.38 -6.15
CA VAL A 376 24.25 -10.52 -5.97
C VAL A 376 25.65 -9.99 -5.71
N ALA A 377 26.18 -10.28 -4.53
CA ALA A 377 27.50 -9.83 -4.10
C ALA A 377 28.21 -10.96 -3.35
N ILE A 378 29.54 -10.97 -3.43
CA ILE A 378 30.41 -11.94 -2.78
C ILE A 378 30.94 -11.30 -1.48
N PRO A 379 30.58 -11.84 -0.31
CA PRO A 379 31.15 -11.38 0.95
C PRO A 379 32.56 -11.93 1.14
N THR A 380 33.51 -11.08 1.52
CA THR A 380 34.87 -11.45 1.91
C THR A 380 35.09 -11.05 3.38
N PRO A 381 35.51 -11.96 4.27
CA PRO A 381 35.74 -11.64 5.68
C PRO A 381 36.70 -10.46 5.91
N ARG A 382 36.33 -9.51 6.77
CA ARG A 382 37.12 -8.31 7.17
C ARG A 382 37.79 -8.41 8.54
N LEU A 383 37.18 -9.13 9.48
CA LEU A 383 37.61 -9.19 10.87
C LEU A 383 38.87 -10.06 10.98
N SER A 384 39.79 -9.63 11.84
CA SER A 384 41.11 -10.24 12.04
C SER A 384 41.02 -11.64 12.65
N ASP A 385 40.06 -11.85 13.55
CA ASP A 385 39.81 -13.13 14.22
C ASP A 385 38.66 -13.89 13.54
N PRO A 386 38.92 -15.06 12.91
CA PRO A 386 37.89 -15.90 12.30
C PRO A 386 36.83 -16.42 13.28
N THR A 387 37.10 -16.43 14.59
CA THR A 387 36.14 -16.88 15.60
C THR A 387 34.96 -15.91 15.76
N LEU A 388 35.13 -14.64 15.35
CA LEU A 388 34.06 -13.63 15.38
C LEU A 388 32.95 -13.87 14.34
N TYR A 389 33.11 -14.88 13.48
CA TYR A 389 32.12 -15.31 12.48
C TYR A 389 31.34 -16.57 12.87
N GLN A 390 31.70 -17.21 13.99
CA GLN A 390 31.03 -18.41 14.51
C GLN A 390 29.81 -18.01 15.34
#